data_AF-A0A959RN81-F1
#
_entry.id   AF-A0A959RN81-F1
#
_cell.length_a   1.000
_cell.length_b   1.000
_cell.length_c   1.000
_cell.angle_alpha   90.00
_cell.angle_beta   90.00
_cell.angle_gamma   90.00
#
_symmetry.space_group_name_H-M   'P 1'
#
loop_
_entity.id
_entity.type
_entity.pdbx_description
1 polymer ?
#
loop_
_entity_poly.entity_id
_entity_poly.type
_entity_poly.pdbx_seq_one_letter_code
_entity_poly.pdbx_strand_id
1 'polypeptide(L)'
;KKEKWENVRYTIDKKTRQLQTEVLGSFTQFPLRLAWAITIHKSQGLTFDKAIIDAGQAFAAGQVYVALSRCTNLKGMILQSHIQTDSLFTDPRIVAFSQQNIGSEALKKELAIAKKQYQQSVLTTVFDFQQIIQLVKELSDYQEEQSTSFNKDAFSWMENLIMQLETQQETAAKFQLQIADLFQQDKLPEENKFLQDRIKAAAQYFIPEIQSIIDLILQTPVVTDSSLHAKHYNENLKDVFARLSGKKFMLEGFHNKFDMEAFHRRQQKFEMPRLAVNTYAG
;
A
#
# COMPACT_ATOMS: atom_id res chain seq x y z
N LYS A 1 -10.75 19.58 36.78
CA LYS A 1 -9.71 19.25 37.78
C LYS A 1 -8.48 20.13 37.51
N LYS A 2 -7.64 20.45 38.51
CA LYS A 2 -6.38 21.16 38.24
C LYS A 2 -5.43 20.22 37.47
N GLU A 3 -4.75 20.77 36.47
CA GLU A 3 -3.74 20.09 35.66
C GLU A 3 -2.35 20.63 36.02
N LYS A 4 -1.33 19.79 35.83
CA LYS A 4 0.08 20.11 36.10
C LYS A 4 0.81 20.23 34.77
N TRP A 5 1.47 21.35 34.55
CA TRP A 5 2.38 21.59 33.43
C TRP A 5 3.82 21.62 33.93
N GLU A 6 4.73 21.05 33.16
CA GLU A 6 6.14 20.96 33.51
C GLU A 6 6.95 21.91 32.62
N ASN A 7 7.86 22.66 33.23
CA ASN A 7 8.84 23.46 32.51
C ASN A 7 10.09 22.60 32.32
N VAL A 8 10.41 22.31 31.07
CA VAL A 8 11.35 21.28 30.70
C VAL A 8 12.51 21.91 29.92
N ARG A 9 13.73 21.56 30.31
CA ARG A 9 14.96 21.90 29.58
C ARG A 9 15.49 20.67 28.87
N TYR A 10 15.86 20.86 27.62
CA TYR A 10 16.54 19.84 26.83
C TYR A 10 18.03 20.11 26.82
N THR A 11 18.83 19.10 27.17
CA THR A 11 20.29 19.12 27.11
C THR A 11 20.79 17.95 26.27
N ILE A 12 21.87 18.14 25.54
CA ILE A 12 22.50 17.04 24.80
C ILE A 12 23.57 16.44 25.69
N ASP A 13 23.43 15.15 25.99
CA ASP A 13 24.48 14.40 26.68
C ASP A 13 25.71 14.31 25.77
N LYS A 14 26.82 14.90 26.21
CA LYS A 14 28.06 14.99 25.43
C LYS A 14 28.70 13.63 25.13
N LYS A 15 28.38 12.58 25.91
CA LYS A 15 28.94 11.22 25.73
C LYS A 15 28.07 10.37 24.81
N THR A 16 26.74 10.42 24.98
CA THR A 16 25.80 9.57 24.25
C THR A 16 25.19 10.25 23.02
N ARG A 17 25.37 11.58 22.89
CA ARG A 17 24.69 12.45 21.90
C ARG A 17 23.17 12.36 21.93
N GLN A 18 22.60 11.84 23.02
CA GLN A 18 21.16 11.73 23.20
C GLN A 18 20.58 13.00 23.83
N LEU A 19 19.33 13.30 23.48
CA LEU A 19 18.57 14.39 24.04
C LEU A 19 18.06 13.98 25.43
N GLN A 20 18.60 14.59 26.47
CA GLN A 20 18.14 14.42 27.84
C GLN A 20 17.16 15.53 28.21
N THR A 21 16.17 15.16 29.02
CA THR A 21 15.03 16.00 29.38
C THR A 21 15.05 16.20 30.89
N GLU A 22 15.23 17.44 31.34
CA GLU A 22 15.29 17.81 32.76
C GLU A 22 14.09 18.71 33.11
N VAL A 23 13.28 18.31 34.09
CA VAL A 23 12.17 19.12 34.59
C VAL A 23 12.71 20.15 35.57
N LEU A 24 12.72 21.42 35.17
CA LEU A 24 13.21 22.53 36.00
C LEU A 24 12.20 22.97 37.05
N GLY A 25 10.92 22.68 36.83
CA GLY A 25 9.84 23.07 37.72
C GLY A 25 8.48 22.70 37.16
N SER A 26 7.43 22.91 37.95
CA SER A 26 6.06 22.63 37.51
C SER A 26 5.06 23.67 38.03
N PHE A 27 4.00 23.85 37.27
CA PHE A 27 2.91 24.77 37.55
C PHE A 27 1.59 23.99 37.55
N THR A 28 0.75 24.15 38.58
CA THR A 28 -0.54 23.43 38.70
C THR A 28 -1.70 24.42 38.77
N GLN A 29 -2.64 24.33 37.83
CA GLN A 29 -3.78 25.25 37.71
C GLN A 29 -4.96 24.61 36.97
N PHE A 30 -6.14 25.20 37.05
CA PHE A 30 -7.24 24.83 36.16
C PHE A 30 -6.89 25.17 34.69
N PRO A 31 -7.18 24.28 33.72
CA PRO A 31 -6.91 24.52 32.30
C PRO A 31 -7.94 25.47 31.67
N LEU A 32 -8.10 26.65 32.27
CA LEU A 32 -9.04 27.69 31.84
C LEU A 32 -8.30 29.00 31.62
N ARG A 33 -8.67 29.70 30.55
CA ARG A 33 -8.14 31.04 30.22
C ARG A 33 -9.28 31.91 29.71
N LEU A 34 -9.26 33.19 30.06
CA LEU A 34 -10.13 34.19 29.43
C LEU A 34 -9.89 34.21 27.91
N ALA A 35 -10.96 34.13 27.13
CA ALA A 35 -10.88 33.93 25.68
C ALA A 35 -11.56 35.04 24.85
N TRP A 36 -12.06 36.10 25.49
CA TRP A 36 -12.66 37.25 24.77
C TRP A 36 -11.62 38.03 23.96
N ALA A 37 -10.40 38.12 24.48
CA ALA A 37 -9.24 38.65 23.78
C ALA A 37 -8.14 37.58 23.80
N ILE A 38 -7.60 37.28 22.63
CA ILE A 38 -6.50 36.34 22.46
C ILE A 38 -5.43 36.98 21.57
N THR A 39 -4.18 36.55 21.74
CA THR A 39 -3.12 37.02 20.85
C THR A 39 -3.28 36.40 19.46
N ILE A 40 -2.81 37.10 18.42
CA ILE A 40 -2.85 36.60 17.03
C ILE A 40 -2.22 35.20 16.93
N HIS A 41 -1.07 34.98 17.60
CA HIS A 41 -0.43 33.67 17.66
C HIS A 41 -1.31 32.57 18.28
N LYS A 42 -2.12 32.90 19.28
CA LYS A 42 -3.06 31.95 19.90
C LYS A 42 -4.36 31.80 19.12
N SER A 43 -4.61 32.68 18.14
CA SER A 43 -5.74 32.57 17.22
C SER A 43 -5.47 31.68 16.00
N GLN A 44 -4.22 31.30 15.74
CA GLN A 44 -3.85 30.50 14.58
C GLN A 44 -4.61 29.16 14.56
N GLY A 45 -5.31 28.90 13.45
CA GLY A 45 -6.16 27.71 13.30
C GLY A 45 -7.60 27.90 13.78
N LEU A 46 -7.94 29.02 14.44
CA LEU A 46 -9.31 29.35 14.84
C LEU A 46 -10.05 30.10 13.72
N THR A 47 -11.37 30.01 13.73
CA THR A 47 -12.24 30.69 12.77
C THR A 47 -13.28 31.50 13.54
N PHE A 48 -13.48 32.76 13.15
CA PHE A 48 -14.39 33.69 13.79
C PHE A 48 -15.34 34.31 12.77
N ASP A 49 -16.61 34.46 13.15
CA ASP A 49 -17.58 35.19 12.33
C ASP A 49 -17.46 36.71 12.49
N LYS A 50 -17.06 37.16 13.69
CA LYS A 50 -16.82 38.55 14.03
C LYS A 50 -15.59 38.67 14.90
N ALA A 51 -14.68 39.58 14.56
CA ALA A 51 -13.52 39.89 15.38
C ALA A 51 -13.12 41.37 15.25
N ILE A 52 -12.69 41.93 16.38
CA ILE A 52 -11.95 43.19 16.41
C ILE A 52 -10.47 42.81 16.39
N ILE A 53 -9.73 43.29 15.40
CA ILE A 53 -8.34 42.94 15.13
C ILE A 53 -7.47 44.17 15.37
N ASP A 54 -6.54 44.05 16.32
CA ASP A 54 -5.47 45.02 16.51
C ASP A 54 -4.14 44.39 16.04
N ALA A 55 -3.69 44.77 14.84
CA ALA A 55 -2.49 44.22 14.19
C ALA A 55 -1.51 45.31 13.70
N GLY A 56 -1.71 46.57 14.11
CA GLY A 56 -0.83 47.69 13.73
C GLY A 56 0.60 47.55 14.26
N GLN A 57 0.81 46.80 15.35
CA GLN A 57 2.14 46.49 15.91
C GLN A 57 2.63 45.07 15.56
N ALA A 58 2.14 44.48 14.47
CA ALA A 58 2.63 43.18 14.03
C ALA A 58 4.13 43.25 13.69
N PHE A 59 4.91 42.31 14.25
CA PHE A 59 6.37 42.29 14.18
C PHE A 59 6.92 41.01 13.55
N ALA A 60 6.06 40.01 13.31
CA ALA A 60 6.46 38.73 12.74
C ALA A 60 5.89 38.56 11.31
N ALA A 61 6.68 37.91 10.45
CA ALA A 61 6.29 37.62 9.07
C ALA A 61 4.97 36.83 9.04
N GLY A 62 4.02 37.27 8.21
CA GLY A 62 2.70 36.63 8.07
C GLY A 62 1.75 36.82 9.26
N GLN A 63 2.13 37.53 10.34
CA GLN A 63 1.28 37.73 11.52
C GLN A 63 0.00 38.50 11.20
N VAL A 64 0.09 39.55 10.38
CA VAL A 64 -1.09 40.30 9.90
C VAL A 64 -2.01 39.39 9.08
N TYR A 65 -1.44 38.60 8.16
CA TYR A 65 -2.20 37.63 7.37
C TYR A 65 -2.92 36.59 8.26
N VAL A 66 -2.24 36.06 9.28
CA VAL A 66 -2.87 35.14 10.25
C VAL A 66 -4.07 35.79 10.91
N ALA A 67 -3.94 37.03 11.40
CA ALA A 67 -5.03 37.75 12.05
C ALA A 67 -6.23 37.96 11.12
N LEU A 68 -5.99 38.46 9.91
CA LEU A 68 -7.05 38.74 8.93
C LEU A 68 -7.74 37.46 8.46
N SER A 69 -6.98 36.37 8.24
CA SER A 69 -7.51 35.09 7.78
C SER A 69 -8.34 34.33 8.82
N ARG A 70 -8.45 34.82 10.08
CA ARG A 70 -9.33 34.20 11.08
C ARG A 70 -10.80 34.58 10.87
N CYS A 71 -11.09 35.70 10.21
CA CYS A 71 -12.47 36.12 9.94
C CYS A 71 -13.02 35.45 8.68
N THR A 72 -14.25 34.95 8.74
CA THR A 72 -14.91 34.31 7.59
C THR A 72 -15.34 35.30 6.50
N ASN A 73 -15.54 36.57 6.86
CA ASN A 73 -16.00 37.61 5.93
C ASN A 73 -15.56 39.01 6.39
N LEU A 74 -15.51 39.95 5.44
CA LEU A 74 -15.09 41.33 5.70
C LEU A 74 -16.07 42.11 6.60
N LYS A 75 -17.39 41.83 6.53
CA LYS A 75 -18.39 42.55 7.33
C LYS A 75 -18.26 42.29 8.84
N GLY A 76 -17.76 41.12 9.21
CA GLY A 76 -17.48 40.74 10.60
C GLY A 76 -16.15 41.24 11.13
N MET A 77 -15.30 41.83 10.29
CA MET A 77 -13.96 42.28 10.65
C MET A 77 -13.96 43.77 10.97
N ILE A 78 -13.43 44.13 12.14
CA ILE A 78 -13.17 45.52 12.53
C ILE A 78 -11.67 45.65 12.81
N LEU A 79 -10.98 46.53 12.11
CA LEU A 79 -9.57 46.85 12.38
C LEU A 79 -9.51 47.98 13.41
N GLN A 80 -8.94 47.70 14.58
CA GLN A 80 -8.79 48.69 15.64
C GLN A 80 -7.65 49.67 15.36
N SER A 81 -6.58 49.21 14.71
CA SER A 81 -5.42 50.01 14.35
C SER A 81 -5.16 49.95 12.83
N HIS A 82 -4.54 51.01 12.31
CA HIS A 82 -4.15 51.08 10.91
C HIS A 82 -3.01 50.08 10.63
N ILE A 83 -3.16 49.27 9.57
CA ILE A 83 -2.12 48.34 9.14
C ILE A 83 -1.09 49.08 8.31
N GLN A 84 0.15 49.15 8.79
CA GLN A 84 1.25 49.75 8.05
C GLN A 84 1.74 48.81 6.95
N THR A 85 2.21 49.35 5.82
CA THR A 85 2.75 48.54 4.72
C THR A 85 3.99 47.76 5.16
N ASP A 86 4.80 48.34 6.06
CA ASP A 86 6.01 47.71 6.59
C ASP A 86 5.72 46.46 7.44
N SER A 87 4.50 46.31 7.99
CA SER A 87 4.11 45.11 8.74
C SER A 87 3.54 43.99 7.85
N LEU A 88 3.38 44.25 6.55
CA LEU A 88 2.94 43.28 5.54
C LEU A 88 4.14 42.63 4.84
N PHE A 89 4.94 41.87 5.58
CA PHE A 89 6.08 41.14 5.03
C PHE A 89 5.93 39.62 5.20
N THR A 90 6.52 38.90 4.24
CA THR A 90 6.60 37.44 4.20
C THR A 90 8.06 37.02 4.08
N ASP A 91 8.42 35.91 4.69
CA ASP A 91 9.78 35.36 4.58
C ASP A 91 10.07 34.92 3.13
N PRO A 92 11.12 35.44 2.46
CA PRO A 92 11.46 35.08 1.08
C PRO A 92 11.67 33.58 0.88
N ARG A 93 12.10 32.84 1.92
CA ARG A 93 12.28 31.38 1.85
C ARG A 93 10.96 30.65 1.65
N ILE A 94 9.88 31.15 2.25
CA ILE A 94 8.52 30.60 2.08
C ILE A 94 8.02 30.87 0.67
N VAL A 95 8.31 32.05 0.12
CA VAL A 95 7.95 32.39 -1.27
C VAL A 95 8.68 31.47 -2.25
N ALA A 96 10.00 31.32 -2.09
CA ALA A 96 10.80 30.43 -2.92
C ALA A 96 10.32 28.98 -2.84
N PHE A 97 10.04 28.48 -1.64
CA PHE A 97 9.47 27.14 -1.44
C PHE A 97 8.09 26.99 -2.12
N SER A 98 7.20 27.97 -1.94
CA SER A 98 5.86 27.91 -2.55
C SER A 98 5.90 27.95 -4.08
N GLN A 99 6.91 28.60 -4.68
CA GLN A 99 7.11 28.64 -6.13
C GLN A 99 7.66 27.31 -6.68
N GLN A 100 8.32 26.51 -5.84
CA GLN A 100 8.79 25.16 -6.19
C GLN A 100 7.69 24.10 -6.10
N ASN A 101 6.55 24.41 -5.50
CA ASN A 101 5.45 23.45 -5.38
C ASN A 101 4.95 23.02 -6.76
N ILE A 102 4.88 21.71 -6.95
CA ILE A 102 4.33 21.08 -8.14
C ILE A 102 2.87 21.56 -8.27
N GLY A 103 2.56 22.20 -9.40
CA GLY A 103 1.21 22.71 -9.65
C GLY A 103 0.17 21.58 -9.60
N SER A 104 -1.06 21.90 -9.18
CA SER A 104 -2.15 20.93 -9.04
C SER A 104 -2.35 20.05 -10.29
N GLU A 105 -2.14 20.61 -11.49
CA GLU A 105 -2.22 19.86 -12.76
C GLU A 105 -1.10 18.84 -12.95
N ALA A 106 0.12 19.14 -12.50
CA ALA A 106 1.23 18.18 -12.56
C ALA A 106 1.01 17.02 -11.57
N LEU A 107 0.47 17.30 -10.38
CA LEU A 107 0.07 16.24 -9.42
C LEU A 107 -1.02 15.33 -9.99
N LYS A 108 -2.01 15.88 -10.71
CA LYS A 108 -3.05 15.05 -11.37
C LYS A 108 -2.44 14.13 -12.44
N LYS A 109 -1.48 14.63 -13.22
CA LYS A 109 -0.76 13.82 -14.22
C LYS A 109 0.06 12.71 -13.56
N GLU A 110 0.80 13.05 -12.51
CA GLU A 110 1.59 12.08 -11.75
C GLU A 110 0.71 10.99 -11.14
N LEU A 111 -0.43 11.37 -10.55
CA LEU A 111 -1.40 10.41 -10.03
C LEU A 111 -1.94 9.47 -11.13
N ALA A 112 -2.23 9.99 -12.33
CA ALA A 112 -2.69 9.16 -13.45
C ALA A 112 -1.62 8.15 -13.89
N ILE A 113 -0.35 8.58 -13.95
CA ILE A 113 0.79 7.71 -14.28
C ILE A 113 0.97 6.64 -13.20
N ALA A 114 0.98 7.03 -11.93
CA ALA A 114 1.15 6.10 -10.80
C ALA A 114 0.02 5.06 -10.74
N LYS A 115 -1.24 5.48 -10.96
CA LYS A 115 -2.39 4.56 -11.04
C LYS A 115 -2.21 3.52 -12.15
N LYS A 116 -1.77 3.97 -13.32
CA LYS A 116 -1.55 3.12 -14.49
C LYS A 116 -0.43 2.11 -14.25
N GLN A 117 0.70 2.55 -13.69
CA GLN A 117 1.82 1.66 -13.32
C GLN A 117 1.40 0.63 -12.27
N TYR A 118 0.63 1.04 -11.26
CA TYR A 118 0.13 0.14 -10.23
C TYR A 118 -0.84 -0.92 -10.78
N GLN A 119 -1.78 -0.51 -11.64
CA GLN A 119 -2.69 -1.44 -12.32
C GLN A 119 -1.93 -2.45 -13.18
N GLN A 120 -0.86 -2.00 -13.86
CA GLN A 120 -0.01 -2.88 -14.67
C GLN A 120 0.72 -3.91 -13.80
N SER A 121 1.29 -3.48 -12.67
CA SER A 121 2.01 -4.40 -11.78
C SER A 121 1.07 -5.45 -11.18
N VAL A 122 -0.14 -5.05 -10.78
CA VAL A 122 -1.16 -5.97 -10.27
C VAL A 122 -1.53 -7.02 -11.29
N LEU A 123 -1.84 -6.63 -12.53
CA LEU A 123 -2.15 -7.60 -13.59
C LEU A 123 -0.96 -8.52 -13.86
N THR A 124 0.24 -7.96 -13.96
CA THR A 124 1.47 -8.75 -14.20
C THR A 124 1.64 -9.82 -13.12
N THR A 125 1.50 -9.46 -11.84
CA THR A 125 1.60 -10.38 -10.71
C THR A 125 0.50 -11.45 -10.71
N VAL A 126 -0.74 -11.08 -11.04
CA VAL A 126 -1.86 -12.04 -11.03
C VAL A 126 -1.68 -13.12 -12.10
N PHE A 127 -1.02 -12.82 -13.23
CA PHE A 127 -0.71 -13.81 -14.26
C PHE A 127 0.67 -14.46 -14.10
N ASP A 128 1.49 -14.05 -13.14
CA ASP A 128 2.86 -14.58 -12.96
C ASP A 128 2.94 -15.86 -12.11
N PHE A 129 3.54 -16.92 -12.65
CA PHE A 129 3.71 -18.23 -12.01
C PHE A 129 5.15 -18.47 -11.53
N GLN A 130 6.10 -17.55 -11.75
CA GLN A 130 7.53 -17.78 -11.44
C GLN A 130 7.76 -18.17 -9.98
N GLN A 131 7.11 -17.49 -9.04
CA GLN A 131 7.25 -17.81 -7.62
C GLN A 131 6.72 -19.20 -7.27
N ILE A 132 5.66 -19.66 -7.94
CA ILE A 132 5.09 -21.00 -7.72
C ILE A 132 6.02 -22.05 -8.30
N ILE A 133 6.55 -21.83 -9.52
CA ILE A 133 7.53 -22.70 -10.16
C ILE A 133 8.77 -22.85 -9.28
N GLN A 134 9.28 -21.74 -8.73
CA GLN A 134 10.45 -21.76 -7.86
C GLN A 134 10.23 -22.64 -6.63
N LEU A 135 9.09 -22.51 -5.95
CA LEU A 135 8.75 -23.35 -4.79
C LEU A 135 8.64 -24.84 -5.15
N VAL A 136 8.06 -25.15 -6.31
CA VAL A 136 7.94 -26.54 -6.77
C VAL A 136 9.31 -27.11 -7.16
N LYS A 137 10.19 -26.31 -7.78
CA LYS A 137 11.57 -26.73 -8.08
C LYS A 137 12.37 -26.99 -6.82
N GLU A 138 12.29 -26.10 -5.82
CA GLU A 138 12.91 -26.32 -4.51
C GLU A 138 12.42 -27.62 -3.84
N LEU A 139 11.12 -27.93 -3.97
CA LEU A 139 10.55 -29.18 -3.48
C LEU A 139 11.04 -30.41 -4.28
N SER A 140 11.21 -30.26 -5.60
CA SER A 140 11.79 -31.29 -6.48
C SER A 140 13.24 -31.59 -6.11
N ASP A 141 14.06 -30.56 -5.93
CA ASP A 141 15.47 -30.69 -5.53
C ASP A 141 15.58 -31.43 -4.19
N TYR A 142 14.73 -31.08 -3.22
CA TYR A 142 14.65 -31.78 -1.93
C TYR A 142 14.28 -33.27 -2.09
N GLN A 143 13.35 -33.58 -2.99
CA GLN A 143 12.93 -34.96 -3.27
C GLN A 143 14.06 -35.78 -3.90
N GLU A 144 14.87 -35.17 -4.78
CA GLU A 144 16.04 -35.80 -5.39
C GLU A 144 17.16 -36.06 -4.35
N GLU A 145 17.43 -35.11 -3.46
CA GLU A 145 18.39 -35.28 -2.37
C GLU A 145 18.02 -36.45 -1.43
N GLN A 146 16.73 -36.68 -1.23
CA GLN A 146 16.20 -37.76 -0.37
C GLN A 146 15.61 -38.93 -1.19
N SER A 147 16.20 -39.21 -2.36
CA SER A 147 15.60 -40.11 -3.35
C SER A 147 15.25 -41.52 -2.88
N THR A 148 15.94 -42.05 -1.85
CA THR A 148 15.66 -43.38 -1.29
C THR A 148 14.39 -43.45 -0.46
N SER A 149 13.92 -42.30 0.07
CA SER A 149 12.76 -42.24 0.95
C SER A 149 11.43 -42.07 0.21
N PHE A 150 11.44 -41.72 -1.07
CA PHE A 150 10.24 -41.48 -1.86
C PHE A 150 9.95 -42.59 -2.88
N ASN A 151 8.67 -42.80 -3.20
CA ASN A 151 8.28 -43.74 -4.27
C ASN A 151 8.69 -43.23 -5.66
N LYS A 152 8.95 -44.15 -6.59
CA LYS A 152 9.40 -43.82 -7.95
C LYS A 152 8.41 -42.93 -8.72
N ASP A 153 7.11 -43.10 -8.50
CA ASP A 153 6.07 -42.31 -9.16
C ASP A 153 6.04 -40.84 -8.71
N ALA A 154 6.68 -40.51 -7.57
CA ALA A 154 6.78 -39.13 -7.10
C ALA A 154 7.60 -38.25 -8.06
N PHE A 155 8.65 -38.79 -8.68
CA PHE A 155 9.56 -38.04 -9.55
C PHE A 155 8.89 -37.67 -10.88
N SER A 156 8.28 -38.66 -11.54
CA SER A 156 7.55 -38.43 -12.79
C SER A 156 6.34 -37.51 -12.59
N TRP A 157 5.68 -37.59 -11.43
CA TRP A 157 4.60 -36.67 -11.08
C TRP A 157 5.12 -35.23 -10.87
N MET A 158 6.26 -35.06 -10.19
CA MET A 158 6.87 -33.74 -9.97
C MET A 158 7.32 -33.09 -11.28
N GLU A 159 7.96 -33.85 -12.17
CA GLU A 159 8.35 -33.39 -13.50
C GLU A 159 7.13 -32.90 -14.31
N ASN A 160 6.03 -33.65 -14.28
CA ASN A 160 4.78 -33.25 -14.94
C ASN A 160 4.20 -31.96 -14.33
N LEU A 161 4.19 -31.83 -13.00
CA LEU A 161 3.72 -30.61 -12.33
C LEU A 161 4.54 -29.38 -12.73
N ILE A 162 5.87 -29.50 -12.75
CA ILE A 162 6.77 -28.42 -13.18
C ILE A 162 6.51 -28.07 -14.64
N MET A 163 6.43 -29.07 -15.53
CA MET A 163 6.17 -28.87 -16.95
C MET A 163 4.86 -28.12 -17.22
N GLN A 164 3.78 -28.48 -16.51
CA GLN A 164 2.49 -27.79 -16.63
C GLN A 164 2.60 -26.34 -16.17
N LEU A 165 3.26 -26.07 -15.04
CA LEU A 165 3.45 -24.71 -14.53
C LEU A 165 4.31 -23.85 -15.48
N GLU A 166 5.40 -24.41 -16.03
CA GLU A 166 6.26 -23.72 -16.99
C GLU A 166 5.51 -23.38 -18.28
N THR A 167 4.68 -24.30 -18.78
CA THR A 167 3.81 -24.06 -19.94
C THR A 167 2.85 -22.88 -19.69
N GLN A 168 2.27 -22.79 -18.48
CA GLN A 168 1.43 -21.65 -18.11
C GLN A 168 2.24 -20.36 -18.00
N GLN A 169 3.47 -20.41 -17.46
CA GLN A 169 4.35 -19.25 -17.37
C GLN A 169 4.76 -18.72 -18.74
N GLU A 170 5.07 -19.57 -19.71
CA GLU A 170 5.39 -19.13 -21.08
C GLU A 170 4.23 -18.40 -21.74
N THR A 171 3.02 -18.92 -21.54
CA THR A 171 1.79 -18.29 -22.03
C THR A 171 1.54 -16.95 -21.31
N ALA A 172 1.76 -16.92 -20.00
CA ALA A 172 1.64 -15.71 -19.20
C ALA A 172 2.65 -14.64 -19.61
N ALA A 173 3.90 -14.99 -19.89
CA ALA A 173 4.94 -14.06 -20.31
C ALA A 173 4.58 -13.37 -21.65
N LYS A 174 4.05 -14.13 -22.62
CA LYS A 174 3.56 -13.57 -23.88
C LYS A 174 2.40 -12.59 -23.64
N PHE A 175 1.49 -12.93 -22.72
CA PHE A 175 0.39 -12.05 -22.34
C PHE A 175 0.86 -10.79 -21.60
N GLN A 176 1.83 -10.90 -20.69
CA GLN A 176 2.41 -9.78 -19.95
C GLN A 176 3.08 -8.76 -20.88
N LEU A 177 3.79 -9.22 -21.92
CA LEU A 177 4.34 -8.34 -22.96
C LEU A 177 3.24 -7.57 -23.70
N GLN A 178 2.13 -8.24 -24.04
CA GLN A 178 1.00 -7.59 -24.66
C GLN A 178 0.34 -6.56 -23.73
N ILE A 179 0.18 -6.90 -22.45
CA ILE A 179 -0.36 -5.97 -21.45
C ILE A 179 0.54 -4.74 -21.32
N ALA A 180 1.86 -4.92 -21.28
CA ALA A 180 2.80 -3.81 -21.22
C ALA A 180 2.64 -2.82 -22.39
N ASP A 181 2.43 -3.33 -23.61
CA ASP A 181 2.17 -2.51 -24.80
C ASP A 181 0.81 -1.76 -24.72
N LEU A 182 -0.26 -2.45 -24.30
CA LEU A 182 -1.57 -1.84 -24.13
C LEU A 182 -1.58 -0.74 -23.06
N PHE A 183 -0.72 -0.88 -22.05
CA PHE A 183 -0.46 0.13 -21.03
C PHE A 183 0.50 1.23 -21.50
N GLN A 184 0.91 1.32 -22.77
CA GLN A 184 1.56 2.54 -23.29
C GLN A 184 0.54 3.55 -23.83
N GLN A 185 -0.69 3.12 -24.13
CA GLN A 185 -1.75 3.97 -24.69
C GLN A 185 -2.24 5.02 -23.67
N ASP A 186 -2.68 6.19 -24.15
CA ASP A 186 -3.06 7.36 -23.31
C ASP A 186 -4.34 7.19 -22.48
N LYS A 187 -5.04 6.05 -22.58
CA LYS A 187 -6.28 5.80 -21.83
C LYS A 187 -6.02 5.06 -20.53
N LEU A 188 -6.82 5.33 -19.51
CA LEU A 188 -6.82 4.53 -18.29
C LEU A 188 -7.20 3.07 -18.62
N PRO A 189 -6.55 2.08 -18.01
CA PRO A 189 -6.85 0.65 -18.18
C PRO A 189 -8.33 0.28 -17.98
N GLU A 190 -9.00 0.94 -17.03
CA GLU A 190 -10.42 0.75 -16.74
C GLU A 190 -11.34 1.24 -17.87
N GLU A 191 -10.87 2.18 -18.68
CA GLU A 191 -11.63 2.79 -19.79
C GLU A 191 -11.27 2.15 -21.14
N ASN A 192 -10.19 1.36 -21.18
CA ASN A 192 -9.75 0.66 -22.37
C ASN A 192 -10.51 -0.66 -22.55
N LYS A 193 -11.60 -0.62 -23.33
CA LYS A 193 -12.42 -1.82 -23.63
C LYS A 193 -11.61 -2.99 -24.19
N PHE A 194 -10.64 -2.72 -25.07
CA PHE A 194 -9.81 -3.78 -25.64
C PHE A 194 -8.99 -4.49 -24.56
N LEU A 195 -8.40 -3.73 -23.64
CA LEU A 195 -7.66 -4.29 -22.51
C LEU A 195 -8.59 -5.12 -21.61
N GLN A 196 -9.78 -4.62 -21.30
CA GLN A 196 -10.78 -5.33 -20.50
C GLN A 196 -11.15 -6.69 -21.10
N ASP A 197 -11.39 -6.72 -22.41
CA ASP A 197 -11.74 -7.95 -23.12
C ASP A 197 -10.56 -8.94 -23.18
N ARG A 198 -9.33 -8.44 -23.31
CA ARG A 198 -8.12 -9.28 -23.23
C ARG A 198 -7.89 -9.86 -21.84
N ILE A 199 -8.10 -9.09 -20.77
CA ILE A 199 -8.01 -9.58 -19.39
C ILE A 199 -9.05 -10.68 -19.14
N LYS A 200 -10.29 -10.49 -19.60
CA LYS A 200 -11.35 -11.51 -19.53
C LYS A 200 -10.97 -12.79 -20.26
N ALA A 201 -10.49 -12.67 -21.50
CA ALA A 201 -10.08 -13.82 -22.30
C ALA A 201 -8.91 -14.58 -21.65
N ALA A 202 -7.92 -13.86 -21.10
CA ALA A 202 -6.83 -14.48 -20.36
C ALA A 202 -7.33 -15.19 -19.08
N ALA A 203 -8.22 -14.56 -18.31
CA ALA A 203 -8.80 -15.20 -17.13
C ALA A 203 -9.57 -16.48 -17.50
N GLN A 204 -10.38 -16.44 -18.57
CA GLN A 204 -11.12 -17.60 -19.07
C GLN A 204 -10.19 -18.75 -19.52
N TYR A 205 -9.00 -18.42 -20.03
CA TYR A 205 -7.98 -19.40 -20.36
C TYR A 205 -7.31 -19.98 -19.09
N PHE A 206 -6.80 -19.14 -18.18
CA PHE A 206 -5.98 -19.62 -17.06
C PHE A 206 -6.79 -20.27 -15.93
N ILE A 207 -8.07 -19.93 -15.74
CA ILE A 207 -8.89 -20.54 -14.68
C ILE A 207 -8.99 -22.07 -14.79
N PRO A 208 -9.38 -22.65 -15.94
CA PRO A 208 -9.43 -24.11 -16.09
C PRO A 208 -8.05 -24.76 -16.01
N GLU A 209 -7.00 -24.12 -16.53
CA GLU A 209 -5.62 -24.62 -16.47
C GLU A 209 -5.11 -24.70 -15.01
N ILE A 210 -5.35 -23.65 -14.22
CA ILE A 210 -5.01 -23.65 -12.79
C ILE A 210 -5.84 -24.69 -12.04
N GLN A 211 -7.12 -24.86 -12.40
CA GLN A 211 -7.95 -25.90 -11.81
C GLN A 211 -7.39 -27.30 -12.08
N SER A 212 -6.95 -27.57 -13.32
CA SER A 212 -6.29 -28.84 -13.67
C SER A 212 -5.04 -29.10 -12.83
N ILE A 213 -4.21 -28.07 -12.61
CA ILE A 213 -3.00 -28.19 -11.76
C ILE A 213 -3.38 -28.41 -10.29
N ILE A 214 -4.43 -27.73 -9.80
CA ILE A 214 -4.95 -27.93 -8.45
C ILE A 214 -5.44 -29.38 -8.29
N ASP A 215 -6.17 -29.92 -9.26
CA ASP A 215 -6.66 -31.30 -9.24
C ASP A 215 -5.51 -32.32 -9.28
N LEU A 216 -4.44 -32.02 -10.03
CA LEU A 216 -3.21 -32.80 -10.05
C LEU A 216 -2.55 -32.86 -8.66
N ILE A 217 -2.51 -31.73 -7.94
CA ILE A 217 -1.99 -31.64 -6.56
C ILE A 217 -2.83 -32.45 -5.58
N LEU A 218 -4.17 -32.38 -5.70
CA LEU A 218 -5.09 -33.13 -4.85
C LEU A 218 -4.99 -34.65 -5.05
N GLN A 219 -4.51 -35.10 -6.20
CA GLN A 219 -4.34 -36.51 -6.56
C GLN A 219 -2.86 -36.96 -6.49
N THR A 220 -2.04 -36.32 -5.65
CA THR A 220 -0.61 -36.64 -5.58
C THR A 220 -0.36 -38.11 -5.21
N PRO A 221 0.48 -38.85 -5.96
CA PRO A 221 0.83 -40.24 -5.68
C PRO A 221 2.00 -40.38 -4.70
N VAL A 222 2.46 -39.27 -4.10
CA VAL A 222 3.72 -39.21 -3.35
C VAL A 222 3.56 -39.89 -1.99
N VAL A 223 4.44 -40.86 -1.75
CA VAL A 223 4.53 -41.62 -0.50
C VAL A 223 5.98 -41.62 -0.05
N THR A 224 6.20 -41.53 1.27
CA THR A 224 7.54 -41.55 1.87
C THR A 224 7.56 -42.46 3.09
N ASP A 225 8.71 -43.08 3.39
CA ASP A 225 8.90 -43.91 4.59
C ASP A 225 9.21 -43.09 5.87
N SER A 226 9.45 -41.79 5.71
CA SER A 226 9.82 -40.88 6.79
C SER A 226 8.72 -39.87 7.09
N SER A 227 8.30 -39.81 8.36
CA SER A 227 7.34 -38.82 8.86
C SER A 227 7.87 -37.37 8.79
N LEU A 228 9.20 -37.19 8.86
CA LEU A 228 9.84 -35.90 8.71
C LEU A 228 9.71 -35.38 7.28
N HIS A 229 10.04 -36.23 6.29
CA HIS A 229 9.92 -35.89 4.87
C HIS A 229 8.46 -35.67 4.48
N ALA A 230 7.54 -36.49 5.01
CA ALA A 230 6.10 -36.31 4.79
C ALA A 230 5.61 -34.93 5.28
N LYS A 231 6.03 -34.52 6.48
CA LYS A 231 5.63 -33.21 7.02
C LYS A 231 6.18 -32.06 6.18
N HIS A 232 7.47 -32.09 5.85
CA HIS A 232 8.11 -31.07 5.02
C HIS A 232 7.44 -30.96 3.64
N TYR A 233 7.16 -32.09 3.00
CA TYR A 233 6.53 -32.14 1.69
C TYR A 233 5.10 -31.59 1.73
N ASN A 234 4.29 -32.03 2.70
CA ASN A 234 2.92 -31.55 2.87
C ASN A 234 2.85 -30.04 3.15
N GLU A 235 3.76 -29.48 3.95
CA GLU A 235 3.81 -28.04 4.25
C GLU A 235 4.12 -27.21 2.99
N ASN A 236 5.11 -27.62 2.20
CA ASN A 236 5.46 -26.93 0.95
C ASN A 236 4.39 -27.08 -0.13
N LEU A 237 3.86 -28.29 -0.34
CA LEU A 237 2.79 -28.52 -1.29
C LEU A 237 1.50 -27.76 -0.91
N LYS A 238 1.27 -27.57 0.39
CA LYS A 238 0.19 -26.72 0.90
C LYS A 238 0.38 -25.25 0.55
N ASP A 239 1.60 -24.72 0.59
CA ASP A 239 1.88 -23.35 0.15
C ASP A 239 1.65 -23.19 -1.36
N VAL A 240 2.12 -24.15 -2.17
CA VAL A 240 1.87 -24.19 -3.63
C VAL A 240 0.37 -24.19 -3.92
N PHE A 241 -0.39 -25.07 -3.26
CA PHE A 241 -1.84 -25.14 -3.39
C PHE A 241 -2.53 -23.82 -2.96
N ALA A 242 -2.09 -23.20 -1.87
CA ALA A 242 -2.64 -21.93 -1.40
C ALA A 242 -2.44 -20.82 -2.44
N ARG A 243 -1.25 -20.75 -3.04
CA ARG A 243 -0.92 -19.75 -4.07
C ARG A 243 -1.71 -19.96 -5.35
N LEU A 244 -1.85 -21.20 -5.82
CA LEU A 244 -2.67 -21.52 -6.99
C LEU A 244 -4.16 -21.22 -6.73
N SER A 245 -4.68 -21.63 -5.57
CA SER A 245 -6.06 -21.34 -5.18
C SER A 245 -6.33 -19.84 -5.08
N GLY A 246 -5.42 -19.09 -4.48
CA GLY A 246 -5.50 -17.63 -4.41
C GLY A 246 -5.47 -16.99 -5.79
N LYS A 247 -4.56 -17.43 -6.67
CA LYS A 247 -4.49 -16.94 -8.06
C LYS A 247 -5.76 -17.22 -8.83
N LYS A 248 -6.26 -18.47 -8.79
CA LYS A 248 -7.54 -18.85 -9.41
C LYS A 248 -8.68 -17.97 -8.90
N PHE A 249 -8.79 -17.84 -7.57
CA PHE A 249 -9.82 -17.01 -6.95
C PHE A 249 -9.74 -15.56 -7.43
N MET A 250 -8.54 -14.96 -7.57
CA MET A 250 -8.40 -13.61 -8.10
C MET A 250 -8.81 -13.52 -9.58
N LEU A 251 -8.40 -14.47 -10.41
CA LEU A 251 -8.76 -14.53 -11.84
C LEU A 251 -10.27 -14.66 -12.05
N GLU A 252 -10.95 -15.42 -11.19
CA GLU A 252 -12.42 -15.49 -11.18
C GLU A 252 -13.10 -14.14 -10.88
N GLY A 253 -12.36 -13.12 -10.42
CA GLY A 253 -12.86 -11.75 -10.30
C GLY A 253 -12.97 -11.00 -11.63
N PHE A 254 -12.25 -11.44 -12.66
CA PHE A 254 -12.10 -10.69 -13.92
C PHE A 254 -13.23 -10.91 -14.93
N HIS A 255 -14.32 -11.58 -14.55
CA HIS A 255 -15.50 -11.75 -15.43
C HIS A 255 -16.19 -10.42 -15.77
N ASN A 256 -16.09 -9.45 -14.85
CA ASN A 256 -16.68 -8.12 -15.00
C ASN A 256 -15.62 -7.10 -15.46
N LYS A 257 -15.91 -5.80 -15.27
CA LYS A 257 -14.92 -4.76 -15.47
C LYS A 257 -13.79 -4.93 -14.45
N PHE A 258 -12.54 -4.99 -14.92
CA PHE A 258 -11.36 -4.82 -14.09
C PHE A 258 -11.40 -3.42 -13.48
N ASP A 259 -11.54 -3.41 -12.15
CA ASP A 259 -11.64 -2.25 -11.29
C ASP A 259 -10.80 -2.55 -10.03
N MET A 260 -9.95 -1.60 -9.64
CA MET A 260 -9.01 -1.81 -8.54
C MET A 260 -9.72 -1.96 -7.19
N GLU A 261 -10.82 -1.26 -6.99
CA GLU A 261 -11.56 -1.33 -5.72
C GLU A 261 -12.25 -2.69 -5.57
N ALA A 262 -12.89 -3.20 -6.63
CA ALA A 262 -13.44 -4.54 -6.69
C ALA A 262 -12.35 -5.62 -6.51
N PHE A 263 -11.18 -5.42 -7.12
CA PHE A 263 -10.03 -6.32 -6.96
C PHE A 263 -9.61 -6.44 -5.48
N HIS A 264 -9.38 -5.33 -4.79
CA HIS A 264 -8.99 -5.35 -3.37
C HIS A 264 -10.08 -5.89 -2.45
N ARG A 265 -11.34 -5.54 -2.70
CA ARG A 265 -12.48 -6.12 -1.96
C ARG A 265 -12.56 -7.63 -2.13
N ARG A 266 -12.23 -8.15 -3.32
CA ARG A 266 -12.18 -9.59 -3.56
C ARG A 266 -11.02 -10.22 -2.83
N GLN A 267 -9.82 -9.65 -2.91
CA GLN A 267 -8.63 -10.15 -2.22
C GLN A 267 -8.86 -10.36 -0.71
N GLN A 268 -9.57 -9.45 -0.06
CA GLN A 268 -9.93 -9.56 1.37
C GLN A 268 -10.89 -10.70 1.70
N LYS A 269 -11.64 -11.21 0.71
CA LYS A 269 -12.61 -12.30 0.86
C LYS A 269 -12.02 -13.69 0.56
N PHE A 270 -10.73 -13.77 0.23
CA PHE A 270 -10.11 -15.06 -0.04
C PHE A 270 -10.05 -15.89 1.24
N GLU A 271 -10.72 -17.04 1.21
CA GLU A 271 -10.62 -18.06 2.24
C GLU A 271 -9.93 -19.29 1.64
N MET A 272 -8.86 -19.75 2.29
CA MET A 272 -8.09 -20.90 1.80
C MET A 272 -8.96 -22.16 1.81
N PRO A 273 -9.13 -22.85 0.66
CA PRO A 273 -9.82 -24.13 0.63
C PRO A 273 -9.10 -25.16 1.50
N ARG A 274 -9.85 -26.09 2.10
CA ARG A 274 -9.25 -27.18 2.88
C ARG A 274 -8.45 -28.09 1.94
N LEU A 275 -7.15 -28.21 2.21
CA LEU A 275 -6.29 -29.21 1.57
C LEU A 275 -6.40 -30.53 2.33
N ALA A 276 -6.80 -31.61 1.65
CA ALA A 276 -6.82 -32.97 2.16
C ALA A 276 -5.73 -33.83 1.52
N VAL A 277 -4.51 -33.30 1.43
CA VAL A 277 -3.35 -34.05 0.95
C VAL A 277 -2.58 -34.56 2.15
N ASN A 278 -2.45 -35.88 2.25
CA ASN A 278 -1.59 -36.55 3.21
C ASN A 278 -0.60 -37.39 2.42
N THR A 279 0.62 -36.92 2.18
CA THR A 279 1.70 -37.86 1.89
C THR A 279 1.85 -38.76 3.11
N TYR A 280 1.53 -40.05 2.95
CA TYR A 280 1.53 -41.00 4.06
C TYR A 280 2.96 -41.42 4.39
N ALA A 281 3.26 -41.51 5.70
CA ALA A 281 4.39 -42.30 6.19
C ALA A 281 3.95 -43.77 6.17
N GLY A 282 4.48 -44.54 5.21
CA GLY A 282 4.23 -45.98 5.06
C GLY A 282 5.28 -46.82 5.76
#